data_AF-A0AAV9LAU9-F1
#
_entry.id   AF-A0AAV9LAU9-F1
#
_cell.length_a   1.000
_cell.length_b   1.000
_cell.length_c   1.000
_cell.angle_alpha   90.00
_cell.angle_beta   90.00
_cell.angle_gamma   90.00
#
_symmetry.space_group_name_H-M   'P 1'
#
loop_
_entity.id
_entity.type
_entity.pdbx_description
1 polymer ?
#
loop_
_entity_poly.entity_id
_entity_poly.type
_entity_poly.pdbx_seq_one_letter_code
_entity_poly.pdbx_strand_id
1 'polypeptide(L)'
;MAETSTQLKSDAIFDQLKLHLSTDAGKELITKIGLVYQINIAPKKIGFNEKVYVVDLKKGETKEGPYEGGKPDATFSFTDGDFVKIATGKMNPQIAFMRGAMKIKGSISAAQKFTPDIFPKPSKM
;
A
#
# COMPACT_ATOMS: atom_id res chain seq x y z
N MET A 1 5.15 -17.29 21.41
CA MET A 1 6.40 -17.29 20.62
C MET A 1 6.28 -16.13 19.65
N ALA A 2 7.05 -15.06 19.84
CA ALA A 2 6.95 -13.86 19.02
C ALA A 2 7.39 -14.21 17.60
N GLU A 3 6.46 -14.13 16.66
CA GLU A 3 6.70 -14.34 15.24
C GLU A 3 7.79 -13.34 14.82
N THR A 4 8.95 -13.85 14.41
CA THR A 4 10.03 -13.06 13.82
C THR A 4 9.48 -12.30 12.62
N SER A 5 9.08 -11.06 12.85
CA SER A 5 8.63 -10.12 11.83
C SER A 5 9.78 -9.95 10.84
N THR A 6 9.70 -10.63 9.70
CA THR A 6 10.65 -10.40 8.60
C THR A 6 10.53 -8.94 8.22
N GLN A 7 11.56 -8.14 8.53
CA GLN A 7 11.58 -6.73 8.17
C GLN A 7 11.61 -6.62 6.64
N LEU A 8 10.55 -6.07 6.08
CA LEU A 8 10.38 -5.86 4.66
C LEU A 8 10.90 -4.46 4.31
N LYS A 9 11.33 -4.26 3.07
CA LYS A 9 11.70 -2.92 2.58
C LYS A 9 10.47 -2.02 2.54
N SER A 10 9.29 -2.62 2.36
CA SER A 10 8.00 -1.95 2.45
C SER A 10 7.71 -1.31 3.81
N ASP A 11 8.24 -1.85 4.92
CA ASP A 11 7.98 -1.32 6.28
C ASP A 11 8.35 0.17 6.35
N ALA A 12 9.54 0.55 5.88
CA ALA A 12 9.98 1.95 5.85
C ALA A 12 9.08 2.87 5.02
N ILE A 13 8.47 2.35 3.94
CA ILE A 13 7.54 3.11 3.11
C ILE A 13 6.23 3.37 3.87
N PHE A 14 5.75 2.41 4.66
CA PHE A 14 4.55 2.59 5.48
C PHE A 14 4.78 3.57 6.63
N ASP A 15 5.94 3.55 7.26
CA ASP A 15 6.33 4.56 8.25
C ASP A 15 6.37 5.97 7.64
N GLN A 16 6.99 6.12 6.47
CA GLN A 16 6.99 7.40 5.76
C GLN A 16 5.59 7.82 5.30
N LEU A 17 4.76 6.87 4.85
CA LEU A 17 3.37 7.12 4.48
C LEU A 17 2.57 7.64 5.68
N LYS A 18 2.72 7.03 6.85
CA LYS A 18 2.05 7.47 8.08
C LYS A 18 2.39 8.92 8.43
N LEU A 19 3.66 9.31 8.29
CA LEU A 19 4.08 10.71 8.46
C LEU A 19 3.51 11.60 7.36
N HIS A 20 3.54 11.14 6.10
CA HIS A 20 3.02 11.88 4.96
C HIS A 20 1.53 12.18 5.08
N LEU A 21 0.72 11.22 5.53
CA LEU A 21 -0.72 11.39 5.76
C LEU A 21 -1.05 12.46 6.82
N SER A 22 -0.11 12.74 7.73
CA SER A 22 -0.25 13.79 8.74
C SER A 22 0.07 15.20 8.20
N THR A 23 0.66 15.32 7.01
CA THR A 23 0.97 16.60 6.35
C THR A 23 -0.23 17.14 5.57
N ASP A 24 -0.19 18.42 5.16
CA ASP A 24 -1.25 19.01 4.34
C ASP A 24 -1.44 18.29 2.99
N ALA A 25 -0.35 17.86 2.35
CA ALA A 25 -0.42 17.04 1.14
C ALA A 25 -1.12 15.70 1.39
N GLY A 26 -0.87 15.08 2.55
CA GLY A 26 -1.57 13.89 3.00
C GLY A 26 -3.07 14.10 3.21
N LYS A 27 -3.45 15.23 3.82
CA LYS A 27 -4.86 15.63 4.00
C LYS A 27 -5.57 15.83 2.67
N GLU A 28 -4.92 16.45 1.70
CA GLU A 28 -5.47 16.58 0.34
C GLU A 28 -5.71 15.21 -0.31
N LEU A 29 -4.79 14.26 -0.14
CA LEU A 29 -4.96 12.88 -0.62
C LEU A 29 -6.16 12.19 0.05
N ILE A 30 -6.32 12.35 1.37
CA ILE A 30 -7.45 11.81 2.14
C ILE A 30 -8.77 12.35 1.58
N THR A 31 -8.88 13.67 1.36
CA THR A 31 -10.08 14.28 0.79
C THR A 31 -10.34 13.86 -0.67
N LYS A 32 -9.29 13.73 -1.49
CA LYS A 32 -9.40 13.40 -2.91
C LYS A 32 -9.72 11.93 -3.16
N ILE A 33 -9.12 11.05 -2.38
CA ILE A 33 -9.26 9.60 -2.55
C ILE A 33 -10.41 9.08 -1.69
N GLY A 34 -10.34 9.27 -0.37
CA GLY A 34 -11.40 8.90 0.57
C GLY A 34 -11.73 7.41 0.62
N LEU A 35 -10.74 6.54 0.44
CA LEU A 35 -10.91 5.07 0.36
C LEU A 35 -10.02 4.33 1.37
N VAL A 36 -10.41 3.11 1.70
CA VAL A 36 -9.61 2.21 2.52
C VAL A 36 -8.96 1.14 1.65
N TYR A 37 -7.64 1.09 1.68
CA TYR A 37 -6.87 0.09 0.95
C TYR A 37 -6.24 -0.92 1.90
N GLN A 38 -6.34 -2.19 1.55
CA GLN A 38 -5.55 -3.24 2.19
C GLN A 38 -4.40 -3.62 1.26
N ILE A 39 -3.20 -3.74 1.80
CA ILE A 39 -1.99 -4.05 1.08
C ILE A 39 -1.36 -5.30 1.70
N ASN A 40 -1.29 -6.37 0.92
CA ASN A 40 -0.63 -7.62 1.27
C ASN A 40 0.76 -7.64 0.63
N ILE A 41 1.81 -7.63 1.45
CA ILE A 41 3.20 -7.72 1.00
C ILE A 41 3.71 -9.13 1.24
N ALA A 42 4.05 -9.82 0.15
CA ALA A 42 4.77 -11.07 0.24
C ALA A 42 6.30 -10.84 0.22
N PRO A 43 7.09 -11.48 1.09
CA PRO A 43 8.55 -11.35 1.05
C PRO A 43 9.16 -11.87 -0.25
N LYS A 44 8.59 -12.93 -0.84
CA LYS A 44 9.08 -13.55 -2.08
C LYS A 44 7.99 -13.92 -3.08
N LYS A 45 6.86 -14.45 -2.61
CA LYS A 45 5.80 -14.98 -3.47
C LYS A 45 4.43 -14.59 -2.95
N ILE A 46 3.65 -13.89 -3.78
CA ILE A 46 2.28 -13.48 -3.47
C ILE A 46 1.47 -14.69 -2.98
N GLY A 47 0.80 -14.55 -1.83
CA GLY A 47 0.05 -15.60 -1.14
C GLY A 47 0.85 -16.42 -0.13
N PHE A 48 2.13 -16.13 0.13
CA PHE A 48 2.95 -16.86 1.10
C PHE A 48 3.64 -15.90 2.09
N ASN A 49 3.41 -16.12 3.40
CA ASN A 49 3.93 -15.27 4.50
C ASN A 49 3.69 -13.78 4.27
N GLU A 50 2.48 -13.43 3.85
CA GLU A 50 2.13 -12.05 3.52
C GLU A 50 1.96 -11.22 4.80
N LYS A 51 2.65 -10.09 4.87
CA LYS A 51 2.30 -9.05 5.83
C LYS A 51 1.13 -8.25 5.30
N VAL A 52 0.17 -7.94 6.15
CA VAL A 52 -0.99 -7.13 5.79
C VAL A 52 -0.83 -5.74 6.39
N TYR A 53 -1.07 -4.73 5.58
CA TYR A 53 -1.11 -3.33 5.98
C TYR A 53 -2.43 -2.73 5.51
N VAL A 54 -2.97 -1.81 6.30
CA VAL A 54 -4.17 -1.06 6.00
C VAL A 54 -3.79 0.39 5.86
N VAL A 55 -4.17 0.99 4.74
CA VAL A 55 -4.06 2.43 4.48
C VAL A 55 -5.48 2.98 4.44
N ASP A 56 -5.89 3.60 5.54
CA ASP A 56 -7.19 4.25 5.69
C ASP A 56 -7.05 5.73 5.26
N LEU A 57 -7.33 6.00 3.99
CA LEU A 57 -7.38 7.37 3.46
C LEU A 57 -8.73 8.05 3.71
N LYS A 58 -9.59 7.50 4.57
CA LYS A 58 -10.74 8.24 5.14
C LYS A 58 -10.35 8.91 6.44
N LYS A 59 -9.53 8.23 7.24
CA LYS A 59 -9.01 8.75 8.53
C LYS A 59 -7.62 9.36 8.44
N GLY A 60 -6.85 9.02 7.40
CA GLY A 60 -5.45 9.40 7.29
C GLY A 60 -4.52 8.55 8.14
N GLU A 61 -4.85 7.29 8.34
CA GLU A 61 -4.09 6.38 9.20
C GLU A 61 -3.55 5.20 8.39
N THR A 62 -2.40 4.67 8.82
CA THR A 62 -1.85 3.42 8.31
C THR A 62 -1.54 2.49 9.48
N LYS A 63 -1.93 1.22 9.37
CA LYS A 63 -1.80 0.21 10.43
C LYS A 63 -1.31 -1.11 9.85
N GLU A 64 -0.47 -1.82 10.58
CA GLU A 64 -0.16 -3.23 10.27
C GLU A 64 -1.29 -4.10 10.81
N GLY A 65 -1.68 -5.13 10.05
CA GLY A 65 -2.76 -6.05 10.37
C GLY A 65 -3.92 -6.03 9.36
N PRO A 66 -4.89 -6.95 9.50
CA PRO A 66 -6.09 -6.97 8.67
C PRO A 66 -7.00 -5.76 8.96
N TYR A 67 -7.80 -5.35 7.97
CA TYR A 67 -8.76 -4.27 8.19
C TYR A 67 -9.91 -4.73 9.10
N GLU A 68 -10.03 -4.10 10.26
CA GLU A 68 -11.07 -4.42 11.25
C GLU A 68 -12.40 -3.68 11.00
N GLY A 69 -12.38 -2.62 10.19
CA GLY A 69 -13.56 -1.79 9.89
C GLY A 69 -14.52 -2.37 8.84
N GLY A 70 -14.49 -3.70 8.62
CA GLY A 70 -15.30 -4.39 7.63
C GLY A 70 -14.52 -4.74 6.36
N LYS A 71 -15.02 -4.31 5.19
CA LYS A 71 -14.41 -4.64 3.90
C LYS A 71 -13.61 -3.45 3.34
N PRO A 72 -12.33 -3.62 2.98
CA PRO A 72 -11.59 -2.56 2.30
C PRO A 72 -12.15 -2.31 0.90
N ASP A 73 -12.01 -1.09 0.38
CA ASP A 73 -12.51 -0.71 -0.95
C ASP A 73 -11.74 -1.46 -2.05
N ALA A 74 -10.42 -1.60 -1.88
CA ALA A 74 -9.59 -2.49 -2.68
C ALA A 74 -8.50 -3.15 -1.83
N THR A 75 -8.13 -4.37 -2.22
CA THR A 75 -7.01 -5.11 -1.66
C THR A 75 -5.98 -5.34 -2.74
N PHE A 76 -4.73 -5.04 -2.45
CA PHE A 76 -3.59 -5.23 -3.32
C PHE A 76 -2.69 -6.32 -2.76
N SER A 77 -2.14 -7.17 -3.62
CA SER A 77 -1.16 -8.17 -3.21
C SER A 77 0.01 -8.16 -4.17
N PHE A 78 1.22 -7.99 -3.65
CA PHE A 78 2.45 -7.93 -4.43
C PHE A 78 3.64 -8.40 -3.59
N THR A 79 4.79 -8.62 -4.25
CA THR A 79 6.02 -8.89 -3.51
C THR A 79 6.59 -7.59 -2.92
N ASP A 80 7.40 -7.71 -1.86
CA ASP A 80 8.14 -6.58 -1.27
C ASP A 80 8.91 -5.78 -2.34
N GLY A 81 9.63 -6.48 -3.22
CA GLY A 81 10.41 -5.85 -4.27
C GLY A 81 9.57 -5.10 -5.31
N ASP A 82 8.39 -5.62 -5.66
CA ASP A 82 7.51 -4.96 -6.63
C ASP A 82 6.74 -3.79 -5.99
N PHE A 83 6.34 -3.92 -4.72
CA PHE A 83 5.75 -2.80 -3.98
C PHE A 83 6.68 -1.60 -3.94
N VAL A 84 7.95 -1.81 -3.56
CA VAL A 84 8.94 -0.74 -3.45
C VAL A 84 9.09 -0.04 -4.81
N LYS A 85 9.09 -0.77 -5.92
CA LYS A 85 9.12 -0.16 -7.26
C LYS A 85 7.86 0.66 -7.55
N ILE A 86 6.69 0.18 -7.15
CA ILE A 86 5.43 0.91 -7.36
C ILE A 86 5.41 2.17 -6.50
N ALA A 87 5.66 2.07 -5.21
CA ALA A 87 5.67 3.20 -4.28
C ALA A 87 6.73 4.26 -4.64
N THR A 88 7.87 3.84 -5.20
CA THR A 88 8.90 4.78 -5.68
C THR A 88 8.66 5.29 -7.10
N GLY A 89 7.56 4.91 -7.75
CA GLY A 89 7.24 5.29 -9.13
C GLY A 89 8.10 4.63 -10.22
N LYS A 90 8.98 3.69 -9.86
CA LYS A 90 9.80 2.90 -10.79
C LYS A 90 9.00 1.87 -11.59
N MET A 91 7.80 1.51 -11.11
CA MET A 91 6.88 0.61 -11.80
C MET A 91 5.47 1.18 -11.76
N ASN A 92 4.80 1.19 -12.92
CA ASN A 92 3.40 1.59 -12.97
C ASN A 92 2.50 0.46 -12.40
N PRO A 93 1.58 0.75 -11.47
CA PRO A 93 0.73 -0.27 -10.83
C PRO A 93 -0.19 -0.99 -11.81
N GLN A 94 -0.68 -0.32 -12.86
CA GLN A 94 -1.49 -0.96 -13.91
C GLN A 94 -0.67 -2.00 -14.69
N ILE A 95 0.60 -1.67 -15.01
CA ILE A 95 1.51 -2.61 -15.69
C ILE A 95 1.85 -3.78 -14.75
N ALA A 96 2.08 -3.51 -13.46
CA ALA A 96 2.33 -4.55 -12.46
C ALA A 96 1.15 -5.54 -12.39
N PHE A 97 -0.08 -5.03 -12.42
CA PHE A 97 -1.28 -5.86 -12.45
C PHE A 97 -1.38 -6.69 -13.73
N MET A 98 -1.20 -6.05 -14.90
CA MET A 98 -1.24 -6.76 -16.20
C MET A 98 -0.18 -7.87 -16.31
N ARG A 99 0.98 -7.71 -15.67
CA ARG A 99 2.06 -8.71 -15.64
C ARG A 99 1.91 -9.75 -14.54
N GLY A 100 0.88 -9.65 -13.69
CA GLY A 100 0.67 -10.53 -12.54
C GLY A 100 1.61 -10.30 -11.35
N ALA A 101 2.43 -9.24 -11.39
CA ALA A 101 3.27 -8.80 -10.27
C ALA A 101 2.46 -8.14 -9.13
N MET A 102 1.23 -7.74 -9.44
CA MET A 102 0.24 -7.21 -8.51
C MET A 102 -1.09 -7.92 -8.73
N LYS A 103 -1.78 -8.28 -7.65
CA LYS A 103 -3.16 -8.75 -7.67
C LYS A 103 -4.05 -7.69 -7.04
N ILE A 104 -5.23 -7.51 -7.61
CA ILE A 104 -6.25 -6.58 -7.13
C ILE A 104 -7.48 -7.40 -6.78
N LYS A 105 -8.05 -7.18 -5.60
CA LYS A 105 -9.38 -7.65 -5.20
C LYS A 105 -10.20 -6.43 -4.75
N GLY A 106 -11.52 -6.51 -4.88
CA GLY A 106 -12.42 -5.39 -4.54
C GLY A 106 -12.76 -4.53 -5.75
N SER A 107 -12.95 -3.23 -5.53
CA SER A 107 -13.40 -2.30 -6.57
C SER A 107 -12.27 -1.92 -7.53
N ILE A 108 -12.48 -2.14 -8.84
CA ILE A 108 -11.53 -1.71 -9.88
C ILE A 108 -11.42 -0.18 -9.92
N SER A 109 -12.52 0.54 -9.74
CA SER A 109 -12.50 2.01 -9.69
C SER A 109 -11.70 2.53 -8.48
N ALA A 110 -11.76 1.83 -7.34
CA ALA A 110 -10.91 2.12 -6.18
C ALA A 110 -9.44 1.81 -6.49
N ALA A 111 -9.18 0.73 -7.20
CA ALA A 111 -7.83 0.34 -7.61
C ALA A 111 -7.19 1.32 -8.61
N GLN A 112 -7.97 1.92 -9.51
CA GLN A 112 -7.47 2.94 -10.43
C GLN A 112 -7.02 4.22 -9.71
N LYS A 113 -7.60 4.53 -8.54
CA LYS A 113 -7.14 5.64 -7.70
C LYS A 113 -5.86 5.34 -6.93
N PHE A 114 -5.46 4.06 -6.84
CA PHE A 114 -4.20 3.67 -6.21
C PHE A 114 -3.03 4.01 -7.15
N THR A 115 -2.44 5.18 -6.91
CA THR A 115 -1.36 5.75 -7.70
C THR A 115 -0.11 5.92 -6.83
N PRO A 116 1.10 5.92 -7.44
CA PRO A 116 2.34 6.16 -6.70
C PRO A 116 2.35 7.50 -5.96
N ASP A 117 1.56 8.49 -6.37
CA ASP A 117 1.42 9.79 -5.71
C ASP A 117 0.82 9.71 -4.29
N ILE A 118 0.21 8.57 -3.90
CA ILE A 118 -0.22 8.33 -2.52
C ILE A 118 0.99 8.21 -1.59
N PHE A 119 2.08 7.65 -2.11
CA PHE A 119 3.30 7.42 -1.35
C PHE A 119 4.18 8.67 -1.40
N PRO A 120 4.89 8.98 -0.32
CA PRO A 120 5.86 10.06 -0.34
C PRO A 120 6.89 9.74 -1.43
N LYS A 121 7.02 10.65 -2.40
CA LYS A 121 8.04 10.52 -3.43
C LYS A 121 9.39 10.49 -2.72
N PRO A 122 10.31 9.60 -3.09
CA PRO A 122 11.70 9.74 -2.68
C PRO A 122 12.22 11.02 -3.35
N SER A 123 12.04 12.16 -2.69
CA SER A 123 12.64 13.43 -3.07
C SER A 123 14.14 13.17 -3.15
N LYS A 124 14.69 13.33 -4.37
CA LYS A 124 16.09 13.20 -4.75
C LYS A 124 17.04 13.22 -3.55
N MET A 125 17.61 12.06 -3.20
CA MET A 125 19.01 12.04 -2.79
C MET A 125 19.87 12.35 -4.01
#